data_AF-A0A1G5KQQ2-F1
#
_entry.id   AF-A0A1G5KQQ2-F1
#
_cell.length_a   1.000
_cell.length_b   1.000
_cell.length_c   1.000
_cell.angle_alpha   90.00
_cell.angle_beta   90.00
_cell.angle_gamma   90.00
#
_symmetry.space_group_name_H-M   'P 1'
#
loop_
_entity.id
_entity.type
_entity.pdbx_description
1 polymer ?
#
loop_
_entity_poly.entity_id
_entity_poly.type
_entity_poly.pdbx_seq_one_letter_code
_entity_poly.pdbx_strand_id
1 'polypeptide(L)'
;MKVKSKKLVVFIVISCMLTLFSTSYAQESNAEVEIDKALWNEAIMNVEAAEAEKARAEWELLSQEEKYNKLYMDYTQILMTYYNEFRILKRSISDSSGESISGKCYSLMTKINTMTTEASNLTTESKYQYSKEYLVNSFRSLKKIVNYLDTYDLYIATNDSKSANEVLNNIEEESNIFIEAFGKAYNYYVITQTGEVITSSLNQTEDTFFKKLKENLDVINSSYAMLEEAHGLIKEKKNAAELIKKVEKNNRSVSFLNVKTIENKQTIVKANNILELLKTATEELDYYSFDVMTEGKGNDSKFISTFKELKTEIDDINSDFKAIEAKVDSIADNVSEKVAEIENEDLKKAQENGYSSVEEYNAALKKQEELEHLDKILKEYEKLCEEKEQLQREYQEMLLAIHEQWLNERIDFSNGQNGQNHDKNFYMEKVKEDLADVYSIDSYLASLIYKYQSEAYDEMWKIANKSDANLKLLQQLYDDYPNDFMTIVLLYDIQISFK
;
A
#
# COMPACT_ATOMS: atom_id res chain seq x y z
N MET A 1 7.94 52.55 -27.35
CA MET A 1 7.16 51.39 -27.85
C MET A 1 7.09 50.36 -26.74
N LYS A 2 5.89 49.78 -26.47
CA LYS A 2 5.47 48.97 -25.30
C LYS A 2 4.90 49.72 -24.08
N VAL A 3 3.70 50.28 -24.24
CA VAL A 3 2.69 50.36 -23.15
C VAL A 3 1.31 50.07 -23.77
N LYS A 4 1.08 48.83 -24.16
CA LYS A 4 -0.23 48.25 -24.48
C LYS A 4 -0.30 46.91 -23.74
N SER A 5 -0.96 46.86 -22.58
CA SER A 5 -1.66 45.63 -22.09
C SER A 5 -2.32 45.74 -20.71
N LYS A 6 -2.13 46.79 -19.89
CA LYS A 6 -2.71 46.78 -18.53
C LYS A 6 -4.24 46.95 -18.46
N LYS A 7 -4.87 47.66 -19.40
CA LYS A 7 -6.34 47.86 -19.41
C LYS A 7 -7.15 46.66 -19.89
N LEU A 8 -6.54 45.74 -20.66
CA LEU A 8 -7.22 44.52 -21.13
C LEU A 8 -7.23 43.41 -20.07
N VAL A 9 -6.25 43.40 -19.15
CA VAL A 9 -6.12 42.39 -18.10
C VAL A 9 -7.18 42.56 -17.00
N VAL A 10 -7.59 43.79 -16.70
CA VAL A 10 -8.64 44.06 -15.69
C VAL A 10 -10.03 43.69 -16.22
N PHE A 11 -10.26 43.81 -17.54
CA PHE A 11 -11.55 43.48 -18.17
C PHE A 11 -11.80 41.96 -18.28
N ILE A 12 -10.74 41.15 -18.44
CA ILE A 12 -10.84 39.68 -18.47
C ILE A 12 -11.11 39.10 -17.07
N VAL A 13 -10.65 39.75 -16.00
CA VAL A 13 -10.88 39.29 -14.62
C VAL A 13 -12.34 39.53 -14.17
N ILE A 14 -12.98 40.60 -14.64
CA ILE A 14 -14.37 40.93 -14.28
C ILE A 14 -15.39 40.07 -15.05
N SER A 15 -15.13 39.73 -16.32
CA SER A 15 -16.03 38.86 -17.10
C SER A 15 -15.94 37.37 -16.75
N CYS A 16 -14.82 36.88 -16.18
CA CYS A 16 -14.73 35.49 -15.71
C CYS A 16 -15.42 35.25 -14.35
N MET A 17 -15.61 36.29 -13.54
CA MET A 17 -16.32 36.19 -12.25
C MET A 17 -17.85 36.13 -12.42
N LEU A 18 -18.39 36.70 -13.50
CA LEU A 18 -19.83 36.71 -13.78
C LEU A 18 -20.38 35.34 -14.23
N THR A 19 -19.54 34.42 -14.72
CA THR A 19 -19.97 33.07 -15.10
C THR A 19 -20.05 32.06 -13.95
N LEU A 20 -19.66 32.44 -12.73
CA LEU A 20 -19.73 31.55 -11.55
C LEU A 20 -20.94 31.80 -10.63
N PHE A 21 -21.75 32.83 -10.90
CA PHE A 21 -22.94 33.16 -10.09
C PHE A 21 -24.26 32.88 -10.83
N SER A 22 -24.39 31.68 -11.39
CA SER A 22 -25.70 31.16 -11.79
C SER A 22 -25.90 29.73 -11.28
N THR A 23 -25.98 29.60 -9.96
CA THR A 23 -26.84 28.59 -9.36
C THR A 23 -27.85 29.32 -8.47
N SER A 24 -29.10 29.14 -8.84
CA SER A 24 -30.31 29.65 -8.21
C SER A 24 -30.38 29.26 -6.73
N TYR A 25 -30.37 30.24 -5.82
CA TYR A 25 -30.88 30.05 -4.47
C TYR A 25 -32.27 30.68 -4.38
N ALA A 26 -33.27 29.85 -4.63
CA ALA A 26 -34.63 30.04 -4.17
C ALA A 26 -35.21 28.66 -3.88
N GLN A 27 -34.78 28.04 -2.79
CA GLN A 27 -35.52 26.97 -2.15
C GLN A 27 -35.16 26.91 -0.66
N GLU A 28 -36.03 27.50 0.17
CA GLU A 28 -36.14 27.11 1.57
C GLU A 28 -36.65 25.67 1.62
N SER A 29 -35.77 24.71 1.96
CA SER A 29 -36.18 23.45 2.58
C SER A 29 -35.00 22.77 3.27
N ASN A 30 -35.10 22.58 4.58
CA ASN A 30 -34.27 21.74 5.46
C ASN A 30 -32.75 21.91 5.32
N ALA A 31 -32.13 22.65 6.25
CA ALA A 31 -30.68 22.77 6.37
C ALA A 31 -30.02 21.43 6.77
N GLU A 32 -29.85 20.54 5.80
CA GLU A 32 -28.67 19.68 5.77
C GLU A 32 -27.48 20.59 5.43
N VAL A 33 -26.44 20.57 6.26
CA VAL A 33 -25.19 21.30 6.01
C VAL A 33 -24.59 20.76 4.71
N GLU A 34 -24.74 21.50 3.62
CA GLU A 34 -24.18 21.11 2.34
C GLU A 34 -22.65 21.25 2.41
N ILE A 35 -21.93 20.13 2.43
CA ILE A 35 -20.46 20.10 2.51
C ILE A 35 -19.88 20.76 1.26
N ASP A 36 -19.05 21.80 1.45
CA ASP A 36 -18.23 22.36 0.38
C ASP A 36 -17.15 21.33 0.00
N LYS A 37 -17.38 20.61 -1.10
CA LYS A 37 -16.50 19.53 -1.56
C LYS A 37 -15.07 19.98 -1.80
N ALA A 38 -14.83 21.24 -2.14
CA ALA A 38 -13.47 21.74 -2.36
C ALA A 38 -12.72 21.87 -1.03
N LEU A 39 -13.35 22.50 -0.03
CA LEU A 39 -12.77 22.63 1.31
C LEU A 39 -12.65 21.27 2.01
N TRP A 40 -13.58 20.35 1.77
CA TRP A 40 -13.51 18.98 2.30
C TRP A 40 -12.30 18.21 1.76
N ASN A 41 -12.05 18.30 0.45
CA ASN A 41 -10.88 17.68 -0.16
C ASN A 41 -9.57 18.33 0.31
N GLU A 42 -9.56 19.65 0.51
CA GLU A 42 -8.41 20.36 1.06
C GLU A 42 -8.13 19.94 2.51
N ALA A 43 -9.17 19.79 3.34
CA ALA A 43 -9.05 19.27 4.69
C ALA A 43 -8.47 17.85 4.72
N ILE A 44 -8.94 16.96 3.84
CA ILE A 44 -8.35 15.61 3.67
C ILE A 44 -6.86 15.72 3.36
N MET A 45 -6.50 16.51 2.34
CA MET A 45 -5.10 16.67 1.93
C MET A 45 -4.20 17.23 3.04
N ASN A 46 -4.68 18.22 3.80
CA ASN A 46 -3.94 18.82 4.90
C ASN A 46 -3.70 17.83 6.04
N VAL A 47 -4.73 17.07 6.42
CA VAL A 47 -4.62 16.03 7.45
C VAL A 47 -3.69 14.90 7.00
N GLU A 48 -3.86 14.39 5.78
CA GLU A 48 -3.00 13.34 5.22
C GLU A 48 -1.54 13.80 5.14
N ALA A 49 -1.27 15.04 4.72
CA ALA A 49 0.09 15.59 4.67
C ALA A 49 0.71 15.72 6.06
N ALA A 50 -0.05 16.18 7.06
CA ALA A 50 0.41 16.31 8.44
C ALA A 50 0.70 14.94 9.07
N GLU A 51 -0.18 13.96 8.86
CA GLU A 51 0.00 12.58 9.34
C GLU A 51 1.17 11.90 8.64
N ALA A 52 1.35 12.11 7.33
CA ALA A 52 2.49 11.59 6.58
C ALA A 52 3.83 12.16 7.07
N GLU A 53 3.90 13.47 7.33
CA GLU A 53 5.13 14.08 7.86
C GLU A 53 5.42 13.61 9.29
N LYS A 54 4.39 13.47 10.14
CA LYS A 54 4.54 12.89 11.47
C LYS A 54 5.04 11.44 11.41
N ALA A 55 4.42 10.61 10.58
CA ALA A 55 4.80 9.22 10.40
C ALA A 55 6.23 9.09 9.84
N ARG A 56 6.63 9.99 8.95
CA ARG A 56 8.00 10.06 8.43
C ARG A 56 8.99 10.46 9.51
N ALA A 57 8.69 11.48 10.32
CA ALA A 57 9.54 11.89 11.43
C ALA A 57 9.70 10.76 12.46
N GLU A 58 8.62 10.07 12.81
CA GLU A 58 8.66 8.89 13.68
C GLU A 58 9.47 7.76 13.05
N TRP A 59 9.30 7.50 11.75
CA TRP A 59 10.05 6.50 11.01
C TRP A 59 11.56 6.79 11.00
N GLU A 60 11.97 8.05 10.81
CA GLU A 60 13.37 8.45 10.81
C GLU A 60 14.05 8.17 12.17
N LEU A 61 13.31 8.26 13.28
CA LEU A 61 13.81 7.97 14.63
C LEU A 61 13.98 6.48 14.94
N LEU A 62 13.29 5.58 14.21
CA LEU A 62 13.40 4.14 14.42
C LEU A 62 14.79 3.62 14.03
N SER A 63 15.33 2.72 14.85
CA SER A 63 16.48 1.90 14.50
C SER A 63 16.19 0.99 13.29
N GLN A 64 17.23 0.45 12.67
CA GLN A 64 17.06 -0.46 11.55
C GLN A 64 16.24 -1.72 11.92
N GLU A 65 16.42 -2.22 13.14
CA GLU A 65 15.69 -3.38 13.67
C GLU A 65 14.20 -3.04 13.87
N GLU A 66 13.88 -1.88 14.46
CA GLU A 66 12.50 -1.43 14.63
C GLU A 66 11.79 -1.19 13.29
N LYS A 67 12.50 -0.60 12.31
CA LYS A 67 12.00 -0.44 10.94
C LYS A 67 11.69 -1.80 10.30
N TYR A 68 12.57 -2.78 10.47
CA TYR A 68 12.37 -4.12 9.95
C TYR A 68 11.16 -4.80 10.59
N ASN A 69 11.07 -4.80 11.92
CA ASN A 69 9.98 -5.43 12.66
C ASN A 69 8.62 -4.78 12.31
N LYS A 70 8.58 -3.45 12.19
CA LYS A 70 7.37 -2.71 11.81
C LYS A 70 6.88 -3.12 10.41
N LEU A 71 7.75 -3.07 9.39
CA LEU A 71 7.36 -3.50 8.04
C LEU A 71 7.02 -5.00 7.97
N TYR A 72 7.73 -5.84 8.72
CA TYR A 72 7.46 -7.26 8.75
C TYR A 72 6.04 -7.56 9.29
N MET A 73 5.67 -6.87 10.37
CA MET A 73 4.31 -6.91 10.92
C MET A 73 3.28 -6.49 9.87
N ASP A 74 3.47 -5.33 9.25
CA ASP A 74 2.55 -4.80 8.24
C ASP A 74 2.35 -5.81 7.11
N TYR A 75 3.44 -6.40 6.62
CA TYR A 75 3.38 -7.38 5.53
C TYR A 75 2.74 -8.71 5.95
N THR A 76 2.92 -9.13 7.21
CA THR A 76 2.27 -10.33 7.75
C THR A 76 0.75 -10.12 7.87
N GLN A 77 0.30 -8.95 8.30
CA GLN A 77 -1.12 -8.60 8.35
C GLN A 77 -1.76 -8.48 6.96
N ILE A 78 -1.02 -7.91 5.99
CA ILE A 78 -1.44 -7.89 4.58
C ILE A 78 -1.58 -9.32 4.04
N LEU A 79 -0.63 -10.20 4.36
CA LEU A 79 -0.67 -11.60 3.96
C LEU A 79 -1.89 -12.33 4.55
N MET A 80 -2.23 -12.09 5.82
CA MET A 80 -3.46 -12.60 6.44
C MET A 80 -4.71 -12.11 5.72
N THR A 81 -4.74 -10.83 5.34
CA THR A 81 -5.84 -10.23 4.58
C THR A 81 -6.01 -10.92 3.22
N TYR A 82 -4.91 -11.11 2.48
CA TYR A 82 -4.93 -11.80 1.18
C TYR A 82 -5.33 -13.28 1.30
N TYR A 83 -4.92 -13.96 2.37
CA TYR A 83 -5.35 -15.33 2.63
C TYR A 83 -6.86 -15.41 2.92
N ASN A 84 -7.41 -14.45 3.65
CA ASN A 84 -8.86 -14.35 3.88
C ASN A 84 -9.62 -14.05 2.57
N GLU A 85 -9.11 -13.15 1.72
CA GLU A 85 -9.66 -12.91 0.37
C GLU A 85 -9.67 -14.21 -0.45
N PHE A 86 -8.57 -14.99 -0.44
CA PHE A 86 -8.50 -16.31 -1.09
C PHE A 86 -9.57 -17.28 -0.54
N ARG A 87 -9.74 -17.37 0.79
CA ARG A 87 -10.76 -18.26 1.40
C ARG A 87 -12.17 -17.89 0.97
N ILE A 88 -12.47 -16.60 0.85
CA ILE A 88 -13.76 -16.12 0.35
C ILE A 88 -13.95 -16.57 -1.10
N LEU A 89 -12.95 -16.35 -1.97
CA LEU A 89 -13.00 -16.76 -3.38
C LEU A 89 -13.19 -18.27 -3.52
N LYS A 90 -12.45 -19.08 -2.75
CA LYS A 90 -12.57 -20.55 -2.75
C LYS A 90 -13.99 -21.00 -2.38
N ARG A 91 -14.63 -20.35 -1.41
CA ARG A 91 -16.02 -20.63 -1.03
C ARG A 91 -17.00 -20.24 -2.13
N SER A 92 -16.78 -19.11 -2.80
CA SER A 92 -17.66 -18.64 -3.88
C SER A 92 -17.82 -19.63 -5.04
N ILE A 93 -16.81 -20.46 -5.31
CA ILE A 93 -16.90 -21.51 -6.34
C ILE A 93 -17.87 -22.64 -5.93
N SER A 94 -17.99 -22.88 -4.62
CA SER A 94 -18.88 -23.93 -4.08
C SER A 94 -20.36 -23.51 -4.08
N ASP A 95 -20.62 -22.19 -4.10
CA ASP A 95 -21.96 -21.62 -3.92
C ASP A 95 -22.76 -21.47 -5.23
N SER A 96 -22.28 -22.03 -6.35
CA SER A 96 -23.04 -22.22 -7.60
C SER A 96 -23.62 -20.94 -8.26
N SER A 97 -23.01 -19.77 -8.03
CA SER A 97 -23.47 -18.51 -8.66
C SER A 97 -23.22 -18.41 -10.17
N GLY A 98 -22.40 -19.29 -10.75
CA GLY A 98 -22.06 -19.30 -12.18
C GLY A 98 -21.20 -18.13 -12.65
N GLU A 99 -20.86 -17.19 -11.75
CA GLU A 99 -19.93 -16.09 -12.04
C GLU A 99 -18.48 -16.57 -11.91
N SER A 100 -17.71 -16.44 -12.99
CA SER A 100 -16.27 -16.70 -12.95
C SER A 100 -15.59 -15.77 -11.95
N ILE A 101 -14.72 -16.34 -11.12
CA ILE A 101 -13.92 -15.60 -10.15
C ILE A 101 -12.59 -15.11 -10.73
N SER A 102 -12.31 -15.40 -12.01
CA SER A 102 -11.00 -15.18 -12.62
C SER A 102 -10.50 -13.74 -12.51
N GLY A 103 -11.37 -12.75 -12.72
CA GLY A 103 -11.01 -11.34 -12.54
C GLY A 103 -10.61 -10.99 -11.09
N LYS A 104 -11.25 -11.61 -10.10
CA LYS A 104 -10.91 -11.41 -8.67
C LYS A 104 -9.61 -12.13 -8.32
N CYS A 105 -9.39 -13.34 -8.84
CA CYS A 105 -8.13 -14.05 -8.72
C CYS A 105 -6.97 -13.25 -9.32
N TYR A 106 -7.14 -12.69 -10.53
CA TYR A 106 -6.13 -11.84 -11.17
C TYR A 106 -5.78 -10.60 -10.35
N SER A 107 -6.80 -9.91 -9.81
CA SER A 107 -6.60 -8.77 -8.92
C SER A 107 -5.79 -9.16 -7.67
N LEU A 108 -6.19 -10.24 -6.98
CA LEU A 108 -5.50 -10.74 -5.80
C LEU A 108 -4.06 -11.18 -6.11
N MET A 109 -3.83 -11.90 -7.22
CA MET A 109 -2.48 -12.27 -7.66
C MET A 109 -1.59 -11.06 -7.91
N THR A 110 -2.13 -9.98 -8.48
CA THR A 110 -1.39 -8.74 -8.74
C THR A 110 -0.98 -8.08 -7.41
N LYS A 111 -1.92 -7.96 -6.47
CA LYS A 111 -1.64 -7.46 -5.11
C LYS A 111 -0.55 -8.29 -4.41
N ILE A 112 -0.67 -9.62 -4.44
CA ILE A 112 0.32 -10.55 -3.86
C ILE A 112 1.69 -10.38 -4.53
N ASN A 113 1.74 -10.19 -5.86
CA ASN A 113 2.99 -10.06 -6.59
C ASN A 113 3.75 -8.77 -6.24
N THR A 114 3.03 -7.66 -6.07
CA THR A 114 3.59 -6.40 -5.55
C THR A 114 4.20 -6.61 -4.17
N MET A 115 3.42 -7.17 -3.24
CA MET A 115 3.92 -7.44 -1.88
C MET A 115 5.06 -8.45 -1.82
N THR A 116 5.07 -9.45 -2.71
CA THR A 116 6.20 -10.39 -2.82
C THR A 116 7.49 -9.66 -3.15
N THR A 117 7.40 -8.66 -4.03
CA THR A 117 8.55 -7.84 -4.45
C THR A 117 9.01 -6.94 -3.31
N GLU A 118 8.08 -6.28 -2.62
CA GLU A 118 8.38 -5.43 -1.46
C GLU A 118 8.99 -6.23 -0.30
N ALA A 119 8.40 -7.38 0.05
CA ALA A 119 8.96 -8.30 1.05
C ALA A 119 10.35 -8.82 0.64
N SER A 120 10.58 -9.07 -0.65
CA SER A 120 11.89 -9.47 -1.16
C SER A 120 12.94 -8.36 -1.08
N ASN A 121 12.52 -7.09 -1.00
CA ASN A 121 13.40 -5.93 -0.87
C ASN A 121 13.66 -5.53 0.58
N LEU A 122 13.01 -6.16 1.57
CA LEU A 122 13.32 -5.93 2.99
C LEU A 122 14.80 -6.19 3.27
N THR A 123 15.45 -5.25 3.93
CA THR A 123 16.81 -5.42 4.44
C THR A 123 16.77 -6.45 5.56
N THR A 124 17.45 -7.58 5.37
CA THR A 124 17.47 -8.67 6.35
C THR A 124 18.09 -8.22 7.68
N GLU A 125 17.39 -8.42 8.79
CA GLU A 125 17.94 -8.23 10.13
C GLU A 125 18.85 -9.42 10.52
N SER A 126 20.05 -9.12 11.01
CA SER A 126 21.08 -10.11 11.36
C SER A 126 20.63 -11.08 12.43
N LYS A 127 19.89 -10.59 13.44
CA LYS A 127 19.34 -11.41 14.53
C LYS A 127 18.35 -12.45 14.04
N TYR A 128 17.62 -12.17 12.95
CA TYR A 128 16.56 -13.03 12.41
C TYR A 128 16.75 -13.23 10.91
N GLN A 129 17.94 -13.71 10.51
CA GLN A 129 18.42 -13.69 9.12
C GLN A 129 17.47 -14.35 8.09
N TYR A 130 16.55 -15.19 8.56
CA TYR A 130 15.66 -16.00 7.76
C TYR A 130 14.20 -15.62 7.83
N SER A 131 13.80 -14.72 8.73
CA SER A 131 12.38 -14.35 8.85
C SER A 131 11.84 -13.81 7.53
N LYS A 132 12.67 -13.08 6.77
CA LYS A 132 12.35 -12.61 5.42
C LYS A 132 12.00 -13.74 4.45
N GLU A 133 12.73 -14.86 4.48
CA GLU A 133 12.49 -15.97 3.56
C GLU A 133 11.13 -16.63 3.82
N TYR A 134 10.72 -16.78 5.09
CA TYR A 134 9.39 -17.29 5.44
C TYR A 134 8.28 -16.40 4.90
N LEU A 135 8.41 -15.08 5.07
CA LEU A 135 7.44 -14.12 4.57
C LEU A 135 7.33 -14.17 3.04
N VAL A 136 8.47 -14.14 2.35
CA VAL A 136 8.52 -14.19 0.88
C VAL A 136 7.98 -15.52 0.35
N ASN A 137 8.33 -16.64 0.97
CA ASN A 137 7.82 -17.96 0.57
C ASN A 137 6.30 -18.05 0.79
N SER A 138 5.79 -17.48 1.89
CA SER A 138 4.35 -17.43 2.14
C SER A 138 3.60 -16.65 1.06
N PHE A 139 4.11 -15.48 0.64
CA PHE A 139 3.51 -14.75 -0.49
C PHE A 139 3.60 -15.52 -1.81
N ARG A 140 4.73 -16.17 -2.10
CA ARG A 140 4.92 -16.98 -3.32
C ARG A 140 3.96 -18.17 -3.36
N SER A 141 3.81 -18.89 -2.26
CA SER A 141 2.90 -20.02 -2.16
C SER A 141 1.45 -19.56 -2.24
N LEU A 142 1.07 -18.47 -1.55
CA LEU A 142 -0.28 -17.90 -1.67
C LEU A 142 -0.60 -17.51 -3.12
N LYS A 143 0.34 -16.88 -3.84
CA LYS A 143 0.17 -16.55 -5.26
C LYS A 143 -0.13 -17.78 -6.10
N LYS A 144 0.64 -18.86 -5.92
CA LYS A 144 0.43 -20.12 -6.65
C LYS A 144 -0.91 -20.75 -6.30
N ILE A 145 -1.30 -20.74 -5.02
CA ILE A 145 -2.62 -21.22 -4.58
C ILE A 145 -3.74 -20.46 -5.29
N VAL A 146 -3.66 -19.13 -5.38
CA VAL A 146 -4.64 -18.30 -6.10
C VAL A 146 -4.63 -18.59 -7.60
N ASN A 147 -3.47 -18.80 -8.20
CA ASN A 147 -3.35 -19.17 -9.61
C ASN A 147 -3.98 -20.55 -9.91
N TYR A 148 -3.79 -21.52 -9.01
CA TYR A 148 -4.46 -22.81 -9.11
C TYR A 148 -5.97 -22.66 -8.91
N LEU A 149 -6.42 -21.77 -8.02
CA LEU A 149 -7.85 -21.48 -7.87
C LEU A 149 -8.48 -20.89 -9.14
N ASP A 150 -7.78 -19.97 -9.81
CA ASP A 150 -8.18 -19.42 -11.11
C ASP A 150 -8.26 -20.51 -12.20
N THR A 151 -7.24 -21.38 -12.24
CA THR A 151 -7.20 -22.50 -13.18
C THR A 151 -8.33 -23.50 -12.92
N TYR A 152 -8.64 -23.74 -11.64
CA TYR A 152 -9.76 -24.59 -11.23
C TYR A 152 -11.11 -24.01 -11.72
N ASP A 153 -11.35 -22.71 -11.53
CA ASP A 153 -12.55 -22.01 -12.03
C ASP A 153 -12.71 -22.20 -13.55
N LEU A 154 -11.62 -22.05 -14.32
CA LEU A 154 -11.62 -22.27 -15.77
C LEU A 154 -11.99 -23.72 -16.15
N TYR A 155 -11.44 -24.72 -15.46
CA TYR A 155 -11.75 -26.13 -15.74
C TYR A 155 -13.18 -26.49 -15.38
N ILE A 156 -13.71 -25.95 -14.29
CA ILE A 156 -15.13 -26.10 -13.95
C ILE A 156 -16.02 -25.45 -15.03
N ALA A 157 -15.69 -24.23 -15.46
CA ALA A 157 -16.45 -23.52 -16.50
C ALA A 157 -16.42 -24.24 -17.87
N THR A 158 -15.34 -24.96 -18.17
CA THR A 158 -15.17 -25.75 -19.41
C THR A 158 -15.64 -27.21 -19.28
N ASN A 159 -16.24 -27.59 -18.14
CA ASN A 159 -16.69 -28.95 -17.81
C ASN A 159 -15.57 -30.02 -17.82
N ASP A 160 -14.32 -29.64 -17.61
CA ASP A 160 -13.19 -30.56 -17.46
C ASP A 160 -12.99 -30.96 -15.99
N SER A 161 -13.90 -31.80 -15.48
CA SER A 161 -13.85 -32.29 -14.10
C SER A 161 -12.58 -33.05 -13.74
N LYS A 162 -11.91 -33.67 -14.72
CA LYS A 162 -10.66 -34.42 -14.47
C LYS A 162 -9.52 -33.46 -14.15
N SER A 163 -9.31 -32.47 -15.01
CA SER A 163 -8.27 -31.45 -14.76
C SER A 163 -8.59 -30.57 -13.56
N ALA A 164 -9.87 -30.30 -13.29
CA ALA A 164 -10.28 -29.61 -12.06
C ALA A 164 -9.85 -30.37 -10.79
N ASN A 165 -10.05 -31.70 -10.75
CA ASN A 165 -9.61 -32.52 -9.61
C ASN A 165 -8.09 -32.57 -9.45
N GLU A 166 -7.33 -32.62 -10.54
CA GLU A 166 -5.86 -32.55 -10.49
C GLU A 166 -5.39 -31.21 -9.91
N VAL A 167 -6.04 -30.11 -10.26
CA VAL A 167 -5.72 -28.78 -9.73
C VAL A 167 -6.08 -28.64 -8.24
N LEU A 168 -7.15 -29.28 -7.75
CA LEU A 168 -7.47 -29.31 -6.32
C LEU A 168 -6.35 -29.92 -5.48
N ASN A 169 -5.72 -30.99 -5.95
CA ASN A 169 -4.57 -31.59 -5.27
C ASN A 169 -3.38 -30.60 -5.21
N ASN A 170 -3.12 -29.86 -6.29
CA ASN A 170 -2.09 -28.82 -6.31
C ASN A 170 -2.40 -27.67 -5.34
N ILE A 171 -3.68 -27.31 -5.17
CA ILE A 171 -4.12 -26.35 -4.16
C ILE A 171 -3.80 -26.86 -2.77
N GLU A 172 -4.09 -28.13 -2.46
CA GLU A 172 -3.83 -28.74 -1.16
C GLU A 172 -2.33 -28.83 -0.84
N GLU A 173 -1.53 -29.33 -1.78
CA GLU A 173 -0.08 -29.43 -1.64
C GLU A 173 0.55 -28.06 -1.37
N GLU A 174 0.23 -27.06 -2.19
CA GLU A 174 0.79 -25.72 -2.01
C GLU A 174 0.20 -25.01 -0.78
N SER A 175 -1.03 -25.34 -0.36
CA SER A 175 -1.61 -24.86 0.91
C SER A 175 -0.82 -25.35 2.12
N ASN A 176 -0.32 -26.59 2.11
CA ASN A 176 0.53 -27.10 3.19
C ASN A 176 1.87 -26.34 3.24
N ILE A 177 2.47 -26.06 2.07
CA ILE A 177 3.69 -25.25 1.98
C ILE A 177 3.42 -23.83 2.50
N PHE A 178 2.29 -23.23 2.14
CA PHE A 178 1.87 -21.92 2.64
C PHE A 178 1.70 -21.92 4.16
N ILE A 179 0.96 -22.89 4.72
CA ILE A 179 0.70 -22.97 6.16
C ILE A 179 2.01 -23.11 6.95
N GLU A 180 2.94 -23.94 6.47
CA GLU A 180 4.24 -24.11 7.14
C GLU A 180 5.06 -22.81 7.11
N ALA A 181 5.16 -22.16 5.94
CA ALA A 181 5.90 -20.92 5.78
C ALA A 181 5.25 -19.77 6.56
N PHE A 182 3.92 -19.68 6.52
CA PHE A 182 3.13 -18.65 7.18
C PHE A 182 3.20 -18.81 8.69
N GLY A 183 3.10 -20.03 9.23
CA GLY A 183 3.25 -20.28 10.66
C GLY A 183 4.59 -19.79 11.19
N LYS A 184 5.69 -20.01 10.43
CA LYS A 184 7.02 -19.51 10.79
C LYS A 184 7.11 -17.98 10.70
N ALA A 185 6.51 -17.37 9.69
CA ALA A 185 6.45 -15.90 9.57
C ALA A 185 5.61 -15.27 10.69
N TYR A 186 4.47 -15.86 11.00
CA TYR A 186 3.56 -15.43 12.06
C TYR A 186 4.20 -15.56 13.45
N ASN A 187 4.88 -16.68 13.74
CA ASN A 187 5.59 -16.84 15.00
C ASN A 187 6.66 -15.76 15.19
N TYR A 188 7.39 -15.40 14.14
CA TYR A 188 8.32 -14.27 14.22
C TYR A 188 7.61 -12.96 14.52
N TYR A 189 6.54 -12.66 13.77
CA TYR A 189 5.70 -11.49 14.01
C TYR A 189 5.28 -11.40 15.48
N VAL A 190 4.68 -12.45 16.05
CA VAL A 190 4.21 -12.49 17.44
C VAL A 190 5.35 -12.28 18.43
N ILE A 191 6.46 -13.02 18.29
CA ILE A 191 7.61 -12.90 19.20
C ILE A 191 8.20 -11.47 19.20
N THR A 192 8.25 -10.81 18.04
CA THR A 192 8.82 -9.45 17.98
C THR A 192 7.98 -8.38 18.67
N GLN A 193 6.72 -8.66 19.00
CA GLN A 193 5.84 -7.71 19.69
C GLN A 193 6.24 -7.48 21.16
N THR A 194 6.82 -8.49 21.82
CA THR A 194 7.23 -8.39 23.23
C THR A 194 8.62 -7.80 23.41
N GLY A 195 9.40 -7.68 22.33
CA GLY A 195 10.81 -7.26 22.37
C GLY A 195 11.74 -8.29 23.01
N GLU A 196 11.23 -9.46 23.43
CA GLU A 196 12.05 -10.54 23.98
C GLU A 196 12.86 -11.22 22.87
N VAL A 197 14.18 -11.23 23.03
CA VAL A 197 15.07 -11.97 22.13
C VAL A 197 15.09 -13.42 22.59
N ILE A 198 14.31 -14.28 21.93
CA ILE A 198 14.49 -15.72 22.03
C ILE A 198 15.82 -16.04 21.32
N THR A 199 16.86 -16.33 22.10
CA THR A 199 18.28 -16.41 21.70
C THR A 199 18.65 -17.58 20.75
N SER A 200 17.68 -18.05 19.97
CA SER A 200 17.84 -19.01 18.86
C SER A 200 16.91 -18.70 17.67
N SER A 201 16.41 -17.45 17.62
CA SER A 201 15.75 -16.75 16.51
C SER A 201 15.56 -17.54 15.20
N LEU A 202 14.50 -18.35 15.21
CA LEU A 202 13.74 -18.84 14.05
C LEU A 202 14.51 -19.63 12.99
N ASN A 203 14.85 -20.85 13.43
CA ASN A 203 14.56 -22.11 12.76
C ASN A 203 15.14 -22.43 11.38
N GLN A 204 15.55 -21.51 10.50
CA GLN A 204 15.86 -21.96 9.13
C GLN A 204 17.23 -22.61 9.03
N THR A 205 18.24 -22.18 9.81
CA THR A 205 19.55 -22.85 9.75
C THR A 205 19.46 -24.29 10.24
N GLU A 206 18.86 -24.53 11.41
CA GLU A 206 18.78 -25.88 11.99
C GLU A 206 17.68 -26.72 11.34
N ASP A 207 16.49 -26.20 11.06
CA ASP A 207 15.42 -26.96 10.37
C ASP A 207 15.76 -27.25 8.90
N THR A 208 16.32 -26.28 8.15
CA THR A 208 16.74 -26.55 6.76
C THR A 208 17.95 -27.46 6.73
N PHE A 209 18.89 -27.29 7.65
CA PHE A 209 20.02 -28.21 7.78
C PHE A 209 19.52 -29.60 8.15
N PHE A 210 18.63 -29.73 9.12
CA PHE A 210 18.00 -30.97 9.54
C PHE A 210 17.27 -31.66 8.39
N LYS A 211 16.38 -30.94 7.68
CA LYS A 211 15.65 -31.48 6.51
C LYS A 211 16.60 -31.92 5.41
N LYS A 212 17.61 -31.10 5.06
CA LYS A 212 18.61 -31.45 4.04
C LYS A 212 19.46 -32.65 4.47
N LEU A 213 19.85 -32.68 5.74
CA LEU A 213 20.59 -33.78 6.34
C LEU A 213 19.76 -35.06 6.34
N LYS A 214 18.47 -34.99 6.69
CA LYS A 214 17.53 -36.10 6.64
C LYS A 214 17.41 -36.69 5.23
N GLU A 215 17.13 -35.85 4.23
CA GLU A 215 17.06 -36.27 2.82
C GLU A 215 18.34 -36.99 2.38
N ASN A 216 19.50 -36.43 2.73
CA ASN A 216 20.79 -37.00 2.36
C ASN A 216 21.10 -38.29 3.14
N LEU A 217 20.74 -38.35 4.42
CA LEU A 217 20.90 -39.55 5.25
C LEU A 217 19.97 -40.68 4.79
N ASP A 218 18.75 -40.39 4.35
CA ASP A 218 17.85 -41.37 3.76
C ASP A 218 18.45 -42.01 2.50
N VAL A 219 19.10 -41.19 1.64
CA VAL A 219 19.84 -41.68 0.47
C VAL A 219 21.06 -42.51 0.88
N ILE A 220 21.83 -42.08 1.88
CA ILE A 220 23.00 -42.81 2.42
C ILE A 220 22.58 -44.17 3.01
N ASN A 221 21.55 -44.20 3.84
CA ASN A 221 21.03 -45.41 4.46
C ASN A 221 20.48 -46.38 3.41
N SER A 222 19.82 -45.85 2.37
CA SER A 222 19.38 -46.64 1.22
C SER A 222 20.56 -47.25 0.45
N SER A 223 21.62 -46.47 0.20
CA SER A 223 22.85 -46.99 -0.43
C SER A 223 23.52 -48.08 0.42
N TYR A 224 23.59 -47.90 1.74
CA TYR A 224 24.12 -48.90 2.66
C TYR A 224 23.35 -50.23 2.58
N ALA A 225 22.02 -50.17 2.65
CA ALA A 225 21.17 -51.37 2.56
C ALA A 225 21.31 -52.08 1.19
N MET A 226 21.43 -51.32 0.10
CA MET A 226 21.66 -51.88 -1.24
C MET A 226 23.01 -52.57 -1.37
N LEU A 227 24.08 -52.05 -0.73
CA LEU A 227 25.39 -52.71 -0.71
C LEU A 227 25.36 -54.01 0.11
N GLU A 228 24.64 -54.03 1.24
CA GLU A 228 24.44 -55.25 2.03
C GLU A 228 23.71 -56.34 1.21
N GLU A 229 22.61 -55.97 0.54
CA GLU A 229 21.85 -56.87 -0.32
C GLU A 229 22.70 -57.36 -1.51
N ALA A 230 23.42 -56.46 -2.16
CA ALA A 230 24.31 -56.79 -3.28
C ALA A 230 25.40 -57.77 -2.86
N HIS A 231 26.00 -57.59 -1.67
CA HIS A 231 26.96 -58.54 -1.10
C HIS A 231 26.36 -59.93 -0.87
N GLY A 232 25.15 -60.00 -0.31
CA GLY A 232 24.42 -61.26 -0.14
C GLY A 232 24.16 -61.98 -1.47
N LEU A 233 23.71 -61.24 -2.50
CA LEU A 233 23.48 -61.78 -3.84
C LEU A 233 24.77 -62.30 -4.48
N ILE A 234 25.87 -61.53 -4.42
CA ILE A 234 27.16 -61.94 -4.98
C ILE A 234 27.68 -63.20 -4.30
N LYS A 235 27.55 -63.30 -2.96
CA LYS A 235 27.93 -64.50 -2.20
C LYS A 235 27.13 -65.74 -2.61
N GLU A 236 25.87 -65.56 -3.00
CA GLU A 236 25.01 -66.60 -3.57
C GLU A 236 25.22 -66.81 -5.09
N LYS A 237 26.21 -66.17 -5.70
CA LYS A 237 26.52 -66.18 -7.14
C LYS A 237 25.37 -65.66 -8.02
N LYS A 238 24.60 -64.70 -7.51
CA LYS A 238 23.53 -63.99 -8.23
C LYS A 238 24.01 -62.63 -8.72
N ASN A 239 23.31 -62.06 -9.70
CA ASN A 239 23.63 -60.75 -10.28
C ASN A 239 23.19 -59.62 -9.33
N ALA A 240 24.12 -58.75 -8.94
CA ALA A 240 23.87 -57.56 -8.12
C ALA A 240 24.11 -56.22 -8.85
N ALA A 241 24.43 -56.26 -10.16
CA ALA A 241 24.90 -55.08 -10.91
C ALA A 241 23.91 -53.91 -10.90
N GLU A 242 22.60 -54.17 -10.89
CA GLU A 242 21.59 -53.10 -10.81
C GLU A 242 21.60 -52.37 -9.48
N LEU A 243 21.85 -53.06 -8.36
CA LEU A 243 21.95 -52.46 -7.03
C LEU A 243 23.21 -51.61 -6.92
N ILE A 244 24.36 -52.14 -7.37
CA ILE A 244 25.63 -51.41 -7.39
C ILE A 244 25.51 -50.11 -8.20
N LYS A 245 24.93 -50.19 -9.41
CA LYS A 245 24.69 -49.01 -10.25
C LYS A 245 23.75 -47.99 -9.61
N LYS A 246 22.75 -48.43 -8.84
CA LYS A 246 21.86 -47.53 -8.08
C LYS A 246 22.63 -46.84 -6.95
N VAL A 247 23.48 -47.56 -6.22
CA VAL A 247 24.36 -47.00 -5.19
C VAL A 247 25.27 -45.92 -5.77
N GLU A 248 25.93 -46.18 -6.91
CA GLU A 248 26.78 -45.18 -7.59
C GLU A 248 25.99 -43.91 -7.95
N LYS A 249 24.76 -44.05 -8.43
CA LYS A 249 23.88 -42.93 -8.76
C LYS A 249 23.51 -42.14 -7.49
N ASN A 250 23.13 -42.84 -6.42
CA ASN A 250 22.79 -42.24 -5.14
C ASN A 250 23.98 -41.45 -4.56
N ASN A 251 25.18 -42.02 -4.58
CA ASN A 251 26.40 -41.39 -4.08
C ASN A 251 26.72 -40.07 -4.79
N ARG A 252 26.35 -39.93 -6.07
CA ARG A 252 26.51 -38.68 -6.84
C ARG A 252 25.40 -37.65 -6.60
N SER A 253 24.28 -38.06 -6.04
CA SER A 253 23.12 -37.20 -5.78
C SER A 253 23.18 -36.48 -4.43
N VAL A 254 23.95 -37.01 -3.48
CA VAL A 254 24.10 -36.40 -2.16
C VAL A 254 24.92 -35.12 -2.27
N SER A 255 24.35 -34.02 -1.78
CA SER A 255 24.95 -32.69 -1.86
C SER A 255 24.52 -31.86 -0.65
N PHE A 256 25.50 -31.17 -0.07
CA PHE A 256 25.28 -30.21 1.01
C PHE A 256 25.73 -28.82 0.55
N LEU A 257 24.80 -27.87 0.49
CA LEU A 257 25.06 -26.48 0.08
C LEU A 257 24.77 -25.51 1.24
N ASN A 258 25.47 -24.37 1.25
CA ASN A 258 25.17 -23.19 2.08
C ASN A 258 25.06 -23.43 3.60
N VAL A 259 26.11 -24.00 4.19
CA VAL A 259 26.21 -24.27 5.63
C VAL A 259 26.69 -23.04 6.39
N LYS A 260 25.87 -22.50 7.30
CA LYS A 260 26.17 -21.23 7.97
C LYS A 260 26.89 -21.38 9.31
N THR A 261 26.67 -22.44 10.07
CA THR A 261 27.25 -22.64 11.43
C THR A 261 28.46 -23.58 11.43
N ILE A 262 29.32 -23.47 12.44
CA ILE A 262 30.50 -24.33 12.62
C ILE A 262 30.08 -25.77 12.97
N GLU A 263 29.08 -25.94 13.83
CA GLU A 263 28.52 -27.25 14.21
C GLU A 263 27.97 -28.00 12.98
N ASN A 264 27.24 -27.33 12.10
CA ASN A 264 26.67 -27.97 10.90
C ASN A 264 27.76 -28.30 9.87
N LYS A 265 28.83 -27.49 9.81
CA LYS A 265 30.01 -27.81 8.98
C LYS A 265 30.69 -29.09 9.44
N GLN A 266 30.83 -29.32 10.76
CA GLN A 266 31.41 -30.55 11.29
C GLN A 266 30.57 -31.78 10.95
N THR A 267 29.24 -31.67 11.07
CA THR A 267 28.30 -32.74 10.71
C THR A 267 28.40 -33.08 9.21
N ILE A 268 28.60 -32.08 8.34
CA ILE A 268 28.80 -32.30 6.90
C ILE A 268 30.14 -32.95 6.58
N VAL A 269 31.19 -32.66 7.34
CA VAL A 269 32.47 -33.38 7.19
C VAL A 269 32.26 -34.88 7.45
N LYS A 270 31.51 -35.25 8.50
CA LYS A 270 31.15 -36.65 8.76
C LYS A 270 30.34 -37.25 7.61
N ALA A 271 29.32 -36.54 7.11
CA ALA A 271 28.53 -37.01 5.98
C ALA A 271 29.38 -37.24 4.70
N ASN A 272 30.34 -36.36 4.44
CA ASN A 272 31.26 -36.51 3.30
C ASN A 272 32.21 -37.69 3.47
N ASN A 273 32.68 -37.97 4.70
CA ASN A 273 33.47 -39.17 4.98
C ASN A 273 32.68 -40.45 4.69
N ILE A 274 31.40 -40.49 5.10
CA ILE A 274 30.49 -41.60 4.81
C ILE A 274 30.32 -41.79 3.30
N LEU A 275 30.16 -40.70 2.53
CA LEU A 275 30.05 -40.79 1.07
C LEU A 275 31.33 -41.35 0.42
N GLU A 276 32.50 -41.01 0.96
CA GLU A 276 33.76 -41.55 0.46
C GLU A 276 33.89 -43.04 0.79
N LEU A 277 33.55 -43.44 2.03
CA LEU A 277 33.49 -44.86 2.42
C LEU A 277 32.47 -45.65 1.61
N LEU A 278 31.32 -45.05 1.26
CA LEU A 278 30.33 -45.65 0.35
C LEU A 278 30.92 -45.92 -1.02
N LYS A 279 31.69 -44.99 -1.60
CA LYS A 279 32.37 -45.21 -2.90
C LYS A 279 33.39 -46.34 -2.78
N THR A 280 34.26 -46.31 -1.77
CA THR A 280 35.26 -47.36 -1.55
C THR A 280 34.59 -48.73 -1.35
N ALA A 281 33.52 -48.81 -0.56
CA ALA A 281 32.77 -50.05 -0.37
C ALA A 281 32.12 -50.54 -1.66
N THR A 282 31.64 -49.63 -2.52
CA THR A 282 31.08 -49.98 -3.84
C THR A 282 32.16 -50.56 -4.75
N GLU A 283 33.34 -49.94 -4.82
CA GLU A 283 34.47 -50.41 -5.63
C GLU A 283 34.98 -51.78 -5.16
N GLU A 284 35.15 -51.96 -3.85
CA GLU A 284 35.57 -53.25 -3.26
C GLU A 284 34.52 -54.35 -3.49
N LEU A 285 33.23 -54.00 -3.48
CA LEU A 285 32.15 -54.94 -3.80
C LEU A 285 32.16 -55.36 -5.27
N ASP A 286 32.45 -54.45 -6.19
CA ASP A 286 32.61 -54.76 -7.61
C ASP A 286 33.82 -55.66 -7.86
N TYR A 287 34.95 -55.41 -7.18
CA TYR A 287 36.11 -56.30 -7.24
C TYR A 287 35.81 -57.68 -6.66
N TYR A 288 35.03 -57.76 -5.57
CA TYR A 288 34.56 -59.03 -5.02
C TYR A 288 33.62 -59.77 -5.98
N SER A 289 32.70 -59.05 -6.65
CA SER A 289 31.84 -59.61 -7.70
C SER A 289 32.67 -60.25 -8.82
N PHE A 290 33.74 -59.58 -9.26
CA PHE A 290 34.66 -60.10 -10.25
C PHE A 290 35.43 -61.33 -9.75
N ASP A 291 35.91 -61.33 -8.50
CA ASP A 291 36.57 -62.48 -7.87
C ASP A 291 35.64 -63.71 -7.84
N VAL A 292 34.37 -63.53 -7.48
CA VAL A 292 33.39 -64.63 -7.45
C VAL A 292 33.13 -65.19 -8.85
N MET A 293 33.12 -64.34 -9.88
CA MET A 293 32.98 -64.79 -11.28
C MET A 293 34.22 -65.51 -11.81
N THR A 294 35.42 -65.16 -11.33
CA THR A 294 36.70 -65.66 -11.84
C THR A 294 37.37 -66.69 -10.93
N GLU A 295 36.71 -67.08 -9.83
CA GLU A 295 37.24 -67.96 -8.77
C GLU A 295 38.54 -67.41 -8.11
N GLY A 296 38.69 -66.09 -8.11
CA GLY A 296 39.76 -65.37 -7.44
C GLY A 296 39.65 -65.42 -5.91
N LYS A 297 40.72 -65.00 -5.21
CA LYS A 297 40.75 -64.89 -3.75
C LYS A 297 41.25 -63.51 -3.36
N GLY A 298 40.46 -62.76 -2.57
CA GLY A 298 41.03 -61.65 -1.78
C GLY A 298 40.12 -60.48 -1.42
N ASN A 299 39.06 -60.19 -2.18
CA ASN A 299 38.37 -58.89 -2.03
C ASN A 299 37.19 -58.89 -1.05
N ASP A 300 36.63 -60.05 -0.67
CA ASP A 300 35.54 -60.15 0.33
C ASP A 300 35.91 -59.54 1.69
N SER A 301 37.12 -59.84 2.19
CA SER A 301 37.58 -59.33 3.49
C SER A 301 37.79 -57.82 3.50
N LYS A 302 38.16 -57.23 2.35
CA LYS A 302 38.31 -55.78 2.23
C LYS A 302 36.95 -55.10 2.22
N PHE A 303 36.01 -55.59 1.41
CA PHE A 303 34.63 -55.14 1.43
C PHE A 303 34.05 -55.19 2.85
N ILE A 304 34.15 -56.34 3.53
CA ILE A 304 33.61 -56.50 4.90
C ILE A 304 34.25 -55.50 5.88
N SER A 305 35.55 -55.23 5.75
CA SER A 305 36.24 -54.25 6.60
C SER A 305 35.72 -52.83 6.37
N THR A 306 35.68 -52.37 5.12
CA THR A 306 35.18 -51.05 4.75
C THR A 306 33.69 -50.90 5.08
N PHE A 307 32.89 -51.96 4.89
CA PHE A 307 31.47 -51.96 5.19
C PHE A 307 31.17 -51.86 6.69
N LYS A 308 32.03 -52.43 7.54
CA LYS A 308 31.95 -52.25 9.01
C LYS A 308 32.33 -50.85 9.46
N GLU A 309 33.37 -50.27 8.87
CA GLU A 309 33.76 -48.88 9.12
C GLU A 309 32.65 -47.92 8.71
N LEU A 310 32.08 -48.13 7.51
CA LEU A 310 30.91 -47.40 7.01
C LEU A 310 29.71 -47.48 7.97
N LYS A 311 29.41 -48.68 8.51
CA LYS A 311 28.32 -48.85 9.49
C LYS A 311 28.56 -47.99 10.74
N THR A 312 29.80 -47.98 11.25
CA THR A 312 30.16 -47.21 12.44
C THR A 312 29.96 -45.71 12.21
N GLU A 313 30.42 -45.18 11.07
CA GLU A 313 30.24 -43.76 10.74
C GLU A 313 28.77 -43.40 10.49
N ILE A 314 27.97 -44.31 9.91
CA ILE A 314 26.51 -44.15 9.77
C ILE A 314 25.83 -44.10 11.15
N ASP A 315 26.21 -44.98 12.08
CA ASP A 315 25.65 -44.98 13.43
C ASP A 315 26.01 -43.67 14.17
N ASP A 316 27.24 -43.18 14.01
CA ASP A 316 27.71 -41.91 14.59
C ASP A 316 26.93 -40.71 14.04
N ILE A 317 26.73 -40.60 12.72
CA ILE A 317 25.96 -39.49 12.14
C ILE A 317 24.46 -39.59 12.48
N ASN A 318 23.92 -40.81 12.65
CA ASN A 318 22.54 -40.99 13.10
C ASN A 318 22.35 -40.51 14.55
N SER A 319 23.38 -40.64 15.40
CA SER A 319 23.37 -40.06 16.75
C SER A 319 23.39 -38.53 16.70
N ASP A 320 24.26 -37.94 15.87
CA ASP A 320 24.30 -36.49 15.66
C ASP A 320 22.97 -35.97 15.10
N PHE A 321 22.39 -36.68 14.13
CA PHE A 321 21.09 -36.36 13.54
C PHE A 321 19.98 -36.30 14.58
N LYS A 322 19.89 -37.29 15.48
CA LYS A 322 18.92 -37.29 16.59
C LYS A 322 19.14 -36.14 17.57
N ALA A 323 20.40 -35.76 17.82
CA ALA A 323 20.71 -34.62 18.67
C ALA A 323 20.28 -33.30 18.01
N ILE A 324 20.44 -33.18 16.69
CA ILE A 324 19.95 -32.03 15.90
C ILE A 324 18.42 -32.01 15.88
N GLU A 325 17.76 -33.17 15.67
CA GLU A 325 16.31 -33.31 15.74
C GLU A 325 15.76 -32.82 17.09
N ALA A 326 16.31 -33.30 18.21
CA ALA A 326 15.91 -32.89 19.55
C ALA A 326 16.14 -31.38 19.81
N LYS A 327 17.21 -30.80 19.24
CA LYS A 327 17.45 -29.35 19.31
C LYS A 327 16.37 -28.57 18.53
N VAL A 328 16.03 -29.02 17.32
CA VAL A 328 14.97 -28.40 16.49
C VAL A 328 13.62 -28.50 17.19
N ASP A 329 13.27 -29.66 17.74
CA ASP A 329 12.02 -29.88 18.47
C ASP A 329 11.94 -28.97 19.71
N SER A 330 12.99 -28.91 20.52
CA SER A 330 13.03 -28.04 21.70
C SER A 330 12.88 -26.56 21.36
N ILE A 331 13.43 -26.11 20.23
CA ILE A 331 13.25 -24.72 19.75
C ILE A 331 11.79 -24.51 19.32
N ALA A 332 11.20 -25.47 18.59
CA ALA A 332 9.81 -25.39 18.15
C ALA A 332 8.83 -25.35 19.34
N ASP A 333 9.08 -26.14 20.38
CA ASP A 333 8.28 -26.15 21.62
C ASP A 333 8.38 -24.79 22.33
N ASN A 334 9.60 -24.26 22.53
CA ASN A 334 9.80 -22.96 23.18
C ASN A 334 9.12 -21.81 22.42
N VAL A 335 9.18 -21.82 21.09
CA VAL A 335 8.50 -20.83 20.24
C VAL A 335 6.98 -20.98 20.37
N SER A 336 6.46 -22.20 20.34
CA SER A 336 5.03 -22.46 20.43
C SER A 336 4.45 -22.07 21.79
N GLU A 337 5.16 -22.37 22.88
CA GLU A 337 4.79 -21.96 24.23
C GLU A 337 4.74 -20.44 24.34
N LYS A 338 5.77 -19.74 23.84
CA LYS A 338 5.82 -18.27 23.87
C LYS A 338 4.74 -17.60 23.03
N VAL A 339 4.49 -18.10 21.82
CA VAL A 339 3.38 -17.60 20.99
C VAL A 339 2.05 -17.80 21.71
N ALA A 340 1.82 -18.98 22.29
CA ALA A 340 0.59 -19.25 23.04
C ALA A 340 0.45 -18.37 24.30
N GLU A 341 1.54 -18.06 25.00
CA GLU A 341 1.53 -17.10 26.11
C GLU A 341 1.05 -15.73 25.63
N ILE A 342 1.65 -15.20 24.55
CA ILE A 342 1.32 -13.88 23.99
C ILE A 342 -0.14 -13.85 23.48
N GLU A 343 -0.56 -14.88 22.74
CA GLU A 343 -1.94 -14.98 22.24
C GLU A 343 -2.97 -15.04 23.38
N ASN A 344 -2.64 -15.72 24.49
CA ASN A 344 -3.49 -15.73 25.68
C ASN A 344 -3.53 -14.36 26.37
N GLU A 345 -2.43 -13.62 26.41
CA GLU A 345 -2.39 -12.26 26.93
C GLU A 345 -3.24 -11.31 26.07
N ASP A 346 -3.13 -11.39 24.75
CA ASP A 346 -3.94 -10.62 23.81
C ASP A 346 -5.43 -10.95 23.92
N LEU A 347 -5.76 -12.24 24.04
CA LEU A 347 -7.14 -12.67 24.28
C LEU A 347 -7.67 -12.16 25.61
N LYS A 348 -6.86 -12.22 26.68
CA LYS A 348 -7.22 -11.67 27.99
C LYS A 348 -7.48 -10.17 27.90
N LYS A 349 -6.62 -9.43 27.19
CA LYS A 349 -6.79 -7.99 26.94
C LYS A 349 -8.08 -7.71 26.16
N ALA A 350 -8.39 -8.48 25.12
CA ALA A 350 -9.64 -8.36 24.37
C ALA A 350 -10.86 -8.58 25.28
N GLN A 351 -10.84 -9.63 26.11
CA GLN A 351 -11.90 -9.95 27.06
C GLN A 351 -12.06 -8.91 28.17
N GLU A 352 -10.96 -8.36 28.69
CA GLU A 352 -10.97 -7.24 29.65
C GLU A 352 -11.61 -5.97 29.05
N ASN A 353 -11.51 -5.80 27.73
CA ASN A 353 -12.17 -4.72 26.99
C ASN A 353 -13.59 -5.08 26.50
N GLY A 354 -14.12 -6.25 26.88
CA GLY A 354 -15.50 -6.65 26.59
C GLY A 354 -15.71 -7.37 25.26
N TYR A 355 -14.64 -7.78 24.57
CA TYR A 355 -14.70 -8.47 23.28
C TYR A 355 -14.56 -9.99 23.44
N SER A 356 -15.20 -10.73 22.53
CA SER A 356 -15.21 -12.21 22.57
C SER A 356 -14.00 -12.85 21.90
N SER A 357 -13.28 -12.10 21.05
CA SER A 357 -12.05 -12.54 20.39
C SER A 357 -11.09 -11.37 20.13
N VAL A 358 -9.82 -11.69 19.87
CA VAL A 358 -8.78 -10.71 19.48
C VAL A 358 -9.13 -10.04 18.16
N GLU A 359 -9.70 -10.77 17.21
CA GLU A 359 -10.15 -10.22 15.92
C GLU A 359 -11.25 -9.19 16.10
N GLU A 360 -12.22 -9.44 16.98
CA GLU A 360 -13.30 -8.50 17.28
C GLU A 360 -12.74 -7.22 17.91
N TYR A 361 -11.81 -7.37 18.86
CA TYR A 361 -11.12 -6.24 19.49
C TYR A 361 -10.33 -5.41 18.48
N ASN A 362 -9.52 -6.05 17.63
CA ASN A 362 -8.73 -5.37 16.60
C ASN A 362 -9.61 -4.67 15.55
N ALA A 363 -10.73 -5.28 15.16
CA ALA A 363 -11.70 -4.64 14.26
C ALA A 363 -12.33 -3.38 14.88
N ALA A 364 -12.61 -3.42 16.19
CA ALA A 364 -13.12 -2.25 16.90
C ALA A 364 -12.06 -1.14 17.04
N LEU A 365 -10.80 -1.49 17.34
CA LEU A 365 -9.69 -0.54 17.36
C LEU A 365 -9.51 0.15 16.00
N LYS A 366 -9.50 -0.63 14.90
CA LYS A 366 -9.41 -0.06 13.55
C LYS A 366 -10.56 0.90 13.25
N LYS A 367 -11.78 0.54 13.65
CA LYS A 367 -12.95 1.43 13.48
C LYS A 367 -12.82 2.71 14.30
N GLN A 368 -12.25 2.62 15.50
CA GLN A 368 -11.96 3.80 16.32
C GLN A 368 -10.93 4.70 15.62
N GLU A 369 -9.84 4.16 15.09
CA GLU A 369 -8.83 4.92 14.33
C GLU A 369 -9.44 5.60 13.09
N GLU A 370 -10.30 4.91 12.35
CA GLU A 370 -11.04 5.48 11.20
C GLU A 370 -11.92 6.67 11.62
N LEU A 371 -12.58 6.58 12.79
CA LEU A 371 -13.41 7.67 13.33
C LEU A 371 -12.55 8.84 13.84
N GLU A 372 -11.42 8.58 14.48
CA GLU A 372 -10.48 9.61 14.92
C GLU A 372 -9.85 10.35 13.74
N HIS A 373 -9.56 9.64 12.64
CA HIS A 373 -9.11 10.26 11.41
C HIS A 373 -10.20 11.15 10.78
N LEU A 374 -11.45 10.66 10.73
CA LEU A 374 -12.58 11.46 10.26
C LEU A 374 -12.81 12.72 11.11
N ASP A 375 -12.68 12.63 12.45
CA ASP A 375 -12.79 13.77 13.37
C ASP A 375 -11.72 14.83 13.11
N LYS A 376 -10.48 14.42 12.80
CA LYS A 376 -9.42 15.37 12.38
C LYS A 376 -9.77 16.09 11.09
N ILE A 377 -10.29 15.37 10.09
CA ILE A 377 -10.73 15.97 8.82
C ILE A 377 -11.85 16.98 9.07
N LEU A 378 -12.83 16.62 9.92
CA LEU A 378 -13.94 17.52 10.28
C LEU A 378 -13.44 18.81 10.95
N LYS A 379 -12.52 18.71 11.90
CA LYS A 379 -11.95 19.89 12.58
C LYS A 379 -11.16 20.79 11.64
N GLU A 380 -10.38 20.22 10.72
CA GLU A 380 -9.65 21.01 9.73
C GLU A 380 -10.61 21.65 8.72
N TYR A 381 -11.68 20.94 8.33
CA TYR A 381 -12.74 21.51 7.50
C TYR A 381 -13.46 22.69 8.17
N GLU A 382 -13.82 22.56 9.45
CA GLU A 382 -14.42 23.66 10.24
C GLU A 382 -13.49 24.87 10.28
N LYS A 383 -12.20 24.66 10.54
CA LYS A 383 -11.19 25.71 10.52
C LYS A 383 -11.07 26.39 9.15
N LEU A 384 -11.04 25.63 8.05
CA LEU A 384 -11.02 26.20 6.69
C LEU A 384 -12.29 27.00 6.37
N CYS A 385 -13.44 26.59 6.89
CA CYS A 385 -14.69 27.35 6.77
C CYS A 385 -14.60 28.69 7.51
N GLU A 386 -14.12 28.69 8.76
CA GLU A 386 -13.92 29.90 9.55
C GLU A 386 -12.93 30.88 8.88
N GLU A 387 -11.82 30.37 8.34
CA GLU A 387 -10.83 31.15 7.60
C GLU A 387 -11.43 31.77 6.33
N LYS A 388 -12.25 31.02 5.57
CA LYS A 388 -12.95 31.51 4.38
C LYS A 388 -13.94 32.62 4.73
N GLU A 389 -14.73 32.44 5.79
CA GLU A 389 -15.65 33.47 6.28
C GLU A 389 -14.92 34.73 6.73
N GLN A 390 -13.80 34.57 7.44
CA GLN A 390 -12.97 35.70 7.86
C GLN A 390 -12.40 36.44 6.65
N LEU A 391 -11.80 35.75 5.68
CA LEU A 391 -11.29 36.35 4.45
C LEU A 391 -12.38 37.08 3.67
N GLN A 392 -13.59 36.52 3.63
CA GLN A 392 -14.73 37.18 2.98
C GLN A 392 -15.13 38.47 3.71
N ARG A 393 -15.12 38.48 5.05
CA ARG A 393 -15.36 39.70 5.84
C ARG A 393 -14.26 40.75 5.62
N GLU A 394 -12.99 40.36 5.70
CA GLU A 394 -11.85 41.26 5.46
C GLU A 394 -11.89 41.85 4.04
N TYR A 395 -12.27 41.04 3.06
CA TYR A 395 -12.46 41.49 1.68
C TYR A 395 -13.60 42.52 1.56
N GLN A 396 -14.74 42.26 2.19
CA GLN A 396 -15.86 43.22 2.23
C GLN A 396 -15.48 44.54 2.91
N GLU A 397 -14.75 44.48 4.04
CA GLU A 397 -14.27 45.67 4.74
C GLU A 397 -13.28 46.48 3.90
N MET A 398 -12.33 45.82 3.25
CA MET A 398 -11.40 46.47 2.32
C MET A 398 -12.14 47.20 1.20
N LEU A 399 -13.17 46.57 0.64
CA LEU A 399 -13.97 47.17 -0.44
C LEU A 399 -14.80 48.36 0.04
N LEU A 400 -15.36 48.30 1.25
CA LEU A 400 -16.03 49.44 1.89
C LEU A 400 -15.05 50.61 2.10
N ALA A 401 -13.84 50.34 2.59
CA ALA A 401 -12.81 51.36 2.76
C ALA A 401 -12.41 52.01 1.43
N ILE A 402 -12.27 51.21 0.35
CA ILE A 402 -12.03 51.71 -1.01
C ILE A 402 -13.20 52.59 -1.50
N HIS A 403 -14.45 52.23 -1.15
CA HIS A 403 -15.62 53.03 -1.50
C HIS A 403 -15.66 54.35 -0.73
N GLU A 404 -15.37 54.33 0.57
CA GLU A 404 -15.32 55.54 1.42
C GLU A 404 -14.19 56.48 1.00
N GLN A 405 -13.00 55.94 0.72
CA GLN A 405 -11.90 56.72 0.17
C GLN A 405 -12.31 57.39 -1.15
N TRP A 406 -12.95 56.65 -2.05
CA TRP A 406 -13.49 57.23 -3.28
C TRP A 406 -14.53 58.32 -3.00
N LEU A 407 -15.45 58.12 -2.04
CA LEU A 407 -16.44 59.15 -1.64
C LEU A 407 -15.79 60.45 -1.14
N ASN A 408 -14.63 60.35 -0.48
CA ASN A 408 -13.88 61.49 0.05
C ASN A 408 -13.02 62.19 -1.01
N GLU A 409 -12.44 61.43 -1.95
CA GLU A 409 -11.58 61.96 -3.01
C GLU A 409 -12.36 62.44 -4.24
N ARG A 410 -13.65 62.11 -4.33
CA ARG A 410 -14.49 62.53 -5.47
C ARG A 410 -14.61 64.06 -5.53
N ILE A 411 -14.77 64.55 -6.75
CA ILE A 411 -14.98 65.97 -7.01
C ILE A 411 -16.39 66.36 -6.53
N ASP A 412 -16.48 67.38 -5.66
CA ASP A 412 -17.75 67.94 -5.18
C ASP A 412 -18.33 68.89 -6.24
N PHE A 413 -19.47 68.47 -6.82
CA PHE A 413 -20.20 69.20 -7.86
C PHE A 413 -21.52 69.79 -7.35
N SER A 414 -21.64 70.08 -6.06
CA SER A 414 -22.84 70.64 -5.41
C SER A 414 -23.32 72.00 -5.94
N ASN A 415 -22.66 72.59 -6.95
CA ASN A 415 -23.12 73.78 -7.65
C ASN A 415 -23.38 73.48 -9.13
N GLY A 416 -24.65 73.38 -9.51
CA GLY A 416 -25.06 73.31 -10.92
C GLY A 416 -24.55 74.53 -11.69
N GLN A 417 -24.01 74.32 -12.89
CA GLN A 417 -23.63 75.39 -13.81
C GLN A 417 -24.58 75.50 -15.01
N ASN A 418 -24.54 76.66 -15.66
CA ASN A 418 -25.48 77.13 -16.66
C ASN A 418 -25.87 76.08 -17.71
N GLY A 419 -27.17 75.79 -17.77
CA GLY A 419 -27.79 74.95 -18.80
C GLY A 419 -28.14 73.52 -18.38
N GLN A 420 -28.00 73.18 -17.09
CA GLN A 420 -28.41 71.88 -16.56
C GLN A 420 -29.80 71.90 -15.93
N ASN A 421 -30.54 70.80 -16.10
CA ASN A 421 -31.85 70.61 -15.47
C ASN A 421 -31.71 70.15 -14.01
N HIS A 422 -30.71 69.33 -13.69
CA HIS A 422 -30.49 68.74 -12.37
C HIS A 422 -28.99 68.60 -12.05
N ASP A 423 -28.65 68.59 -10.76
CA ASP A 423 -27.28 68.40 -10.28
C ASP A 423 -26.93 66.91 -10.10
N LYS A 424 -25.67 66.63 -9.74
CA LYS A 424 -25.21 65.25 -9.47
C LYS A 424 -26.06 64.56 -8.40
N ASN A 425 -26.44 65.29 -7.36
CA ASN A 425 -27.12 64.73 -6.20
C ASN A 425 -28.48 64.18 -6.60
N PHE A 426 -29.23 64.90 -7.43
CA PHE A 426 -30.50 64.43 -7.98
C PHE A 426 -30.38 63.08 -8.71
N TYR A 427 -29.40 62.94 -9.59
CA TYR A 427 -29.22 61.69 -10.35
C TYR A 427 -28.73 60.55 -9.47
N MET A 428 -27.87 60.83 -8.51
CA MET A 428 -27.42 59.82 -7.57
C MET A 428 -28.55 59.36 -6.63
N GLU A 429 -29.45 60.25 -6.20
CA GLU A 429 -30.64 59.85 -5.45
C GLU A 429 -31.53 58.89 -6.26
N LYS A 430 -31.71 59.16 -7.55
CA LYS A 430 -32.46 58.25 -8.44
C LYS A 430 -31.79 56.88 -8.60
N VAL A 431 -30.46 56.84 -8.79
CA VAL A 431 -29.71 55.57 -8.83
C VAL A 431 -29.83 54.82 -7.49
N LYS A 432 -29.88 55.55 -6.37
CA LYS A 432 -30.08 54.94 -5.04
C LYS A 432 -31.47 54.31 -4.91
N GLU A 433 -32.50 55.01 -5.38
CA GLU A 433 -33.88 54.52 -5.41
C GLU A 433 -34.01 53.28 -6.32
N ASP A 434 -33.42 53.34 -7.52
CA ASP A 434 -33.44 52.23 -8.48
C ASP A 434 -32.67 51.00 -7.97
N LEU A 435 -31.66 51.19 -7.12
CA LEU A 435 -30.90 50.11 -6.49
C LEU A 435 -31.48 49.62 -5.16
N ALA A 436 -32.60 50.18 -4.68
CA ALA A 436 -33.16 49.86 -3.35
C ALA A 436 -33.46 48.35 -3.18
N ASP A 437 -33.98 47.70 -4.23
CA ASP A 437 -34.26 46.27 -4.21
C ASP A 437 -32.96 45.44 -4.21
N VAL A 438 -31.92 45.89 -4.93
CA VAL A 438 -30.59 45.27 -4.91
C VAL A 438 -29.94 45.43 -3.54
N TYR A 439 -30.10 46.59 -2.88
CA TYR A 439 -29.62 46.82 -1.52
C TYR A 439 -30.24 45.86 -0.50
N SER A 440 -31.49 45.42 -0.73
CA SER A 440 -32.19 44.48 0.15
C SER A 440 -31.73 43.03 0.00
N ILE A 441 -31.14 42.69 -1.16
CA ILE A 441 -30.70 41.33 -1.52
C ILE A 441 -29.19 41.19 -1.34
N ASP A 442 -28.43 42.19 -1.81
CA ASP A 442 -26.97 42.28 -1.74
C ASP A 442 -26.57 43.76 -1.65
N SER A 443 -26.46 44.23 -0.40
CA SER A 443 -26.06 45.62 -0.09
C SER A 443 -24.68 45.98 -0.64
N TYR A 444 -23.82 44.98 -0.87
CA TYR A 444 -22.48 45.18 -1.40
C TYR A 444 -22.50 45.42 -2.91
N LEU A 445 -23.19 44.56 -3.68
CA LEU A 445 -23.35 44.73 -5.11
C LEU A 445 -24.03 46.07 -5.45
N ALA A 446 -25.07 46.43 -4.68
CA ALA A 446 -25.74 47.71 -4.82
C ALA A 446 -24.79 48.90 -4.60
N SER A 447 -23.94 48.86 -3.57
CA SER A 447 -22.95 49.90 -3.30
C SER A 447 -21.89 50.01 -4.40
N LEU A 448 -21.47 48.89 -4.98
CA LEU A 448 -20.49 48.86 -6.07
C LEU A 448 -21.08 49.43 -7.37
N ILE A 449 -22.31 49.07 -7.72
CA ILE A 449 -23.02 49.63 -8.88
C ILE A 449 -23.21 51.14 -8.70
N TYR A 450 -23.63 51.57 -7.50
CA TYR A 450 -23.77 52.99 -7.16
C TYR A 450 -22.45 53.76 -7.32
N LYS A 451 -21.33 53.17 -6.90
CA LYS A 451 -19.98 53.72 -7.10
C LYS A 451 -19.67 53.89 -8.59
N TYR A 452 -19.82 52.83 -9.40
CA TYR A 452 -19.50 52.90 -10.82
C TYR A 452 -20.37 53.89 -11.58
N GLN A 453 -21.66 54.01 -11.22
CA GLN A 453 -22.56 55.01 -11.77
C GLN A 453 -22.11 56.44 -11.44
N SER A 454 -21.64 56.68 -10.22
CA SER A 454 -21.10 57.98 -9.88
C SER A 454 -19.74 58.26 -10.55
N GLU A 455 -18.87 57.26 -10.71
CA GLU A 455 -17.62 57.40 -11.48
C GLU A 455 -17.91 57.79 -12.93
N ALA A 456 -18.96 57.21 -13.52
CA ALA A 456 -19.43 57.56 -14.86
C ALA A 456 -19.83 59.03 -14.98
N TYR A 457 -20.53 59.51 -13.97
CA TYR A 457 -20.93 60.91 -13.89
C TYR A 457 -19.71 61.84 -13.74
N ASP A 458 -18.71 61.45 -12.95
CA ASP A 458 -17.46 62.21 -12.81
C ASP A 458 -16.66 62.28 -14.12
N GLU A 459 -16.57 61.19 -14.87
CA GLU A 459 -15.91 61.17 -16.19
C GLU A 459 -16.67 62.00 -17.23
N MET A 460 -18.00 61.96 -17.24
CA MET A 460 -18.81 62.88 -18.07
C MET A 460 -18.47 64.33 -17.79
N TRP A 461 -18.28 64.70 -16.51
CA TRP A 461 -17.92 66.06 -16.13
C TRP A 461 -16.51 66.46 -16.54
N LYS A 462 -15.56 65.53 -16.53
CA LYS A 462 -14.23 65.79 -17.10
C LYS A 462 -14.31 66.06 -18.60
N ILE A 463 -15.15 65.33 -19.33
CA ILE A 463 -15.41 65.58 -20.75
C ILE A 463 -16.12 66.91 -20.94
N ALA A 464 -17.09 67.24 -20.08
CA ALA A 464 -17.89 68.45 -20.19
C ALA A 464 -17.06 69.75 -20.07
N ASN A 465 -15.95 69.70 -19.36
CA ASN A 465 -15.02 70.81 -19.22
C ASN A 465 -13.99 70.92 -20.37
N LYS A 466 -14.08 70.08 -21.41
CA LYS A 466 -13.29 70.20 -22.64
C LYS A 466 -13.97 71.20 -23.61
N SER A 467 -13.17 72.01 -24.30
CA SER A 467 -13.64 73.15 -25.13
C SER A 467 -14.65 72.80 -26.24
N ASP A 468 -14.68 71.53 -26.69
CA ASP A 468 -15.44 71.10 -27.87
C ASP A 468 -16.46 69.98 -27.56
N ALA A 469 -16.79 69.77 -26.29
CA ALA A 469 -17.75 68.75 -25.88
C ALA A 469 -19.21 69.14 -26.20
N ASN A 470 -19.95 68.23 -26.83
CA ASN A 470 -21.40 68.36 -27.07
C ASN A 470 -22.18 67.92 -25.82
N LEU A 471 -22.24 68.84 -24.86
CA LEU A 471 -22.84 68.64 -23.54
C LEU A 471 -24.30 68.18 -23.59
N LYS A 472 -25.08 68.71 -24.55
CA LYS A 472 -26.49 68.35 -24.68
C LYS A 472 -26.69 66.89 -25.07
N LEU A 473 -25.82 66.36 -25.94
CA LEU A 473 -25.89 64.97 -26.36
C LEU A 473 -25.47 64.02 -25.23
N LEU A 474 -24.39 64.35 -24.52
CA LEU A 474 -23.96 63.55 -23.36
C LEU A 474 -25.01 63.52 -22.26
N GLN A 475 -25.63 64.67 -21.95
CA GLN A 475 -26.72 64.74 -20.98
C GLN A 475 -27.92 63.90 -21.41
N GLN A 476 -28.36 64.02 -22.66
CA GLN A 476 -29.48 63.25 -23.17
C GLN A 476 -29.21 61.74 -23.12
N LEU A 477 -28.00 61.31 -23.48
CA LEU A 477 -27.63 59.90 -23.44
C LEU A 477 -27.55 59.36 -22.00
N TYR A 478 -27.20 60.19 -21.03
CA TYR A 478 -27.27 59.81 -19.61
C TYR A 478 -28.71 59.67 -19.13
N ASP A 479 -29.55 60.65 -19.47
CA ASP A 479 -30.96 60.66 -19.07
C ASP A 479 -31.72 59.45 -19.66
N ASP A 480 -31.40 59.07 -20.90
CA ASP A 480 -32.04 57.95 -21.63
C ASP A 480 -31.43 56.58 -21.29
N TYR A 481 -30.12 56.50 -21.01
CA TYR A 481 -29.37 55.26 -20.79
C TYR A 481 -28.35 55.36 -19.64
N PRO A 482 -28.80 55.60 -18.39
CA PRO A 482 -27.89 55.82 -17.26
C PRO A 482 -26.99 54.61 -17.01
N ASN A 483 -27.50 53.39 -17.23
CA ASN A 483 -26.78 52.15 -16.95
C ASN A 483 -25.65 51.84 -17.93
N ASP A 484 -25.74 52.31 -19.19
CA ASP A 484 -24.75 52.06 -20.24
C ASP A 484 -23.76 53.23 -20.40
N PHE A 485 -23.87 54.22 -19.52
CA PHE A 485 -23.29 55.53 -19.75
C PHE A 485 -21.76 55.56 -19.73
N MET A 486 -21.11 54.70 -18.92
CA MET A 486 -19.64 54.55 -18.99
C MET A 486 -19.15 54.16 -20.38
N THR A 487 -19.88 53.25 -21.03
CA THR A 487 -19.56 52.79 -22.39
C THR A 487 -19.78 53.92 -23.40
N ILE A 488 -20.85 54.70 -23.21
CA ILE A 488 -21.18 55.87 -24.04
C ILE A 488 -20.10 56.96 -23.91
N VAL A 489 -19.67 57.30 -22.69
CA VAL A 489 -18.60 58.27 -22.40
C VAL A 489 -17.27 57.83 -23.01
N LEU A 490 -16.91 56.56 -22.90
CA LEU A 490 -15.71 55.99 -23.53
C LEU A 490 -15.76 56.07 -25.07
N LEU A 491 -16.88 55.70 -25.67
CA LEU A 491 -17.07 55.78 -27.13
C LEU A 491 -17.04 57.23 -27.62
N TYR A 492 -17.60 58.15 -26.83
CA TYR A 492 -17.62 59.59 -27.12
C TYR A 492 -16.20 60.20 -27.10
N ASP A 493 -15.39 59.88 -26.08
CA ASP A 493 -14.01 60.37 -25.99
C ASP A 493 -13.11 59.80 -27.10
N ILE A 494 -13.33 58.53 -27.47
CA ILE A 494 -12.67 57.90 -28.64
C ILE A 494 -13.07 58.62 -29.93
N GLN A 495 -14.36 58.92 -30.14
CA GLN A 495 -14.84 59.55 -31.36
C GLN A 495 -14.35 61.00 -31.51
N ILE A 496 -14.22 61.76 -30.41
CA ILE A 496 -13.61 63.10 -30.42
C ILE A 496 -12.11 63.02 -30.76
N SER A 497 -11.39 62.01 -30.25
CA SER A 497 -9.96 61.86 -30.52
C SER A 497 -9.60 61.50 -31.99
N PHE A 498 -10.60 61.19 -32.83
CA PHE A 498 -10.46 60.95 -34.27
C PHE A 498 -10.83 62.16 -35.15
N LYS A 499 -11.33 63.25 -34.56
CA LYS A 499 -11.46 64.57 -35.22
C LYS A 499 -10.24 65.42 -34.90
#